data_AF-A0A9E3QK48-F1
#
_entry.id   AF-A0A9E3QK48-F1
#
_cell.length_a   1.000
_cell.length_b   1.000
_cell.length_c   1.000
_cell.angle_alpha   90.00
_cell.angle_beta   90.00
_cell.angle_gamma   90.00
#
_symmetry.space_group_name_H-M   'P 1'
#
loop_
_entity.id
_entity.type
_entity.pdbx_description
1 polymer ?
#
loop_
_entity_poly.entity_id
_entity_poly.type
_entity_poly.pdbx_seq_one_letter_code
_entity_poly.pdbx_strand_id
1 'polypeptide(L)'
;MSEHELSLLNVYEVEDQGRTRYLVGFLDPVLAGSRGIALRAMIGEFTPRADGEFDLGTFEVNPEFIAAFEQYMNGEPSRSPAMVEQARAVPGQWLYLVDPRNTTPPDQDPPAADILGRFAVDDEGQVVPNSFQYNNGHLWFSPESGVSGLLLDKRFYNWLHQIP
;
A
#
# COMPACT_ATOMS: atom_id res chain seq x y z
N MET A 1 17.38 19.53 -17.74
CA MET A 1 17.75 19.18 -16.36
C MET A 1 16.90 18.00 -15.99
N SER A 2 17.50 16.84 -15.68
CA SER A 2 16.73 15.65 -15.32
C SER A 2 16.03 15.91 -13.99
N GLU A 3 14.70 15.99 -14.02
CA GLU A 3 13.86 15.92 -12.83
C GLU A 3 14.23 14.63 -12.11
N HIS A 4 14.87 14.75 -10.94
CA HIS A 4 14.92 13.66 -10.00
C HIS A 4 13.46 13.29 -9.73
N GLU A 5 13.01 12.10 -10.12
CA GLU A 5 11.72 11.59 -9.66
C GLU A 5 11.72 11.69 -8.15
N LEU A 6 10.92 12.62 -7.62
CA LEU A 6 10.80 12.80 -6.18
C LEU A 6 10.34 11.46 -5.59
N SER A 7 10.93 11.11 -4.44
CA SER A 7 10.47 9.96 -3.68
C SER A 7 8.97 10.12 -3.43
N LEU A 8 8.19 9.09 -3.76
CA LEU A 8 6.76 9.07 -3.43
C LEU A 8 6.54 8.80 -1.93
N LEU A 9 7.56 8.28 -1.25
CA LEU A 9 7.58 8.00 0.17
C LEU A 9 8.35 9.09 0.91
N ASN A 10 7.69 9.80 1.81
CA ASN A 10 8.30 10.87 2.59
C ASN A 10 7.87 10.79 4.06
N VAL A 11 8.70 11.34 4.94
CA VAL A 11 8.37 11.54 6.36
C VAL A 11 7.98 12.99 6.57
N TYR A 12 6.88 13.21 7.30
CA TYR A 12 6.37 14.52 7.64
C TYR A 12 6.36 14.71 9.16
N GLU A 13 6.92 15.80 9.62
CA GLU A 13 6.68 16.32 10.97
C GLU A 13 5.55 17.34 10.88
N VAL A 14 4.46 17.10 11.60
CA VAL A 14 3.24 17.92 11.54
C VAL A 14 2.85 18.35 12.94
N GLU A 15 2.56 19.64 13.11
CA GLU A 15 1.93 20.16 14.33
C GLU A 15 0.41 20.13 14.17
N ASP A 16 -0.27 19.35 15.01
CA ASP A 16 -1.72 19.20 15.02
C ASP A 16 -2.23 19.37 16.46
N GLN A 17 -3.09 20.36 16.68
CA GLN A 17 -3.65 20.69 18.01
C GLN A 17 -2.60 20.85 19.13
N GLY A 18 -1.43 21.41 18.79
CA GLY A 18 -0.32 21.61 19.74
C GLY A 18 0.47 20.34 20.06
N ARG A 19 0.29 19.26 19.29
CA ARG A 19 1.10 18.04 19.36
C ARG A 19 1.86 17.85 18.06
N THR A 20 3.16 17.54 18.17
CA THR A 20 3.96 17.07 17.04
C THR A 20 3.63 15.62 16.75
N ARG A 21 3.39 15.31 15.47
CA ARG A 21 3.13 13.98 14.93
C ARG A 21 4.12 13.69 13.83
N TYR A 22 4.56 12.44 13.72
CA TYR A 22 5.49 11.99 12.68
C TYR A 22 4.79 10.98 11.77
N LEU A 23 4.56 11.37 10.53
CA LEU A 23 3.76 10.61 9.58
C LEU A 23 4.64 10.09 8.46
N VAL A 24 4.39 8.86 8.03
CA VAL A 24 4.96 8.32 6.80
C VAL A 24 3.92 8.47 5.69
N GLY A 25 4.22 9.26 4.67
CA GLY A 25 3.30 9.61 3.60
C GLY A 25 3.67 8.99 2.27
N PHE A 26 2.66 8.46 1.57
CA PHE A 26 2.71 8.18 0.14
C PHE A 26 2.27 9.42 -0.64
N LEU A 27 3.02 10.51 -0.45
CA LEU A 27 2.74 11.86 -0.91
C LEU A 27 4.10 12.53 -1.14
N ASP A 28 4.26 13.21 -2.27
CA ASP A 28 5.45 14.01 -2.54
C ASP A 28 5.37 15.38 -1.84
N PRO A 29 6.52 15.99 -1.48
CA PRO A 29 6.54 17.25 -0.73
C PRO A 29 5.95 18.45 -1.49
N VAL A 30 5.94 18.42 -2.83
CA VAL A 30 5.39 19.52 -3.65
C VAL A 30 3.86 19.49 -3.59
N LEU A 31 3.25 18.31 -3.71
CA LEU A 31 1.81 18.15 -3.50
C LEU A 31 1.41 18.46 -2.06
N ALA A 32 2.18 18.00 -1.07
CA ALA A 32 1.93 18.33 0.33
C ALA A 32 1.93 19.85 0.57
N GLY A 33 2.91 20.58 0.04
CA GLY A 33 3.00 22.02 0.18
C GLY A 33 1.90 22.80 -0.56
N SER A 34 1.37 22.26 -1.66
CA SER A 34 0.36 22.95 -2.48
C SER A 34 -1.09 22.62 -2.11
N ARG A 35 -1.35 21.42 -1.56
CA ARG A 35 -2.72 20.93 -1.28
C ARG A 35 -2.94 20.54 0.19
N GLY A 36 -1.89 20.56 1.00
CA GLY A 36 -1.91 20.04 2.36
C GLY A 36 -1.73 18.52 2.40
N ILE A 37 -1.81 17.98 3.62
CA ILE A 37 -1.62 16.55 3.89
C ILE A 37 -3.00 15.91 4.08
N ALA A 38 -3.38 15.05 3.13
CA ALA A 38 -4.60 14.25 3.25
C ALA A 38 -4.30 12.96 4.03
N LEU A 39 -5.09 12.65 5.07
CA LEU A 39 -4.91 11.45 5.89
C LEU A 39 -4.91 10.17 5.07
N ARG A 40 -5.80 10.05 4.08
CA ARG A 40 -5.82 8.89 3.16
C ARG A 40 -4.52 8.65 2.38
N ALA A 41 -3.60 9.61 2.33
CA ALA A 41 -2.28 9.47 1.71
C ALA A 41 -1.15 9.16 2.72
N MET A 42 -1.45 9.19 4.02
CA MET A 42 -0.50 8.85 5.07
C MET A 42 -0.59 7.37 5.36
N ILE A 43 0.48 6.62 5.13
CA ILE A 43 0.58 5.18 5.33
C ILE A 43 0.42 4.86 6.83
N GLY A 44 0.99 5.69 7.69
CA GLY A 44 0.91 5.51 9.14
C GLY A 44 1.64 6.60 9.92
N GLU A 45 1.63 6.42 11.24
CA GLU A 45 2.28 7.30 12.22
C GLU A 45 3.31 6.51 13.01
N PHE A 46 4.36 7.18 13.48
CA PHE A 46 5.36 6.59 14.37
C PHE A 46 5.86 7.62 15.39
N THR A 47 6.59 7.15 16.40
CA THR A 47 7.37 7.98 17.31
C THR A 47 8.85 7.80 16.97
N PRO A 48 9.59 8.86 16.60
CA PRO A 48 11.01 8.75 16.35
C PRO A 48 11.77 8.24 17.57
N ARG A 49 12.87 7.51 17.33
CA ARG A 49 13.84 7.16 18.37
C ARG A 49 14.53 8.43 18.90
N ALA A 50 15.28 8.29 20.00
CA ALA A 50 16.02 9.40 20.61
C ALA A 50 17.08 10.05 19.67
N ASP A 51 17.52 9.32 18.64
CA ASP A 51 18.40 9.79 17.58
C ASP A 51 17.66 10.48 16.42
N GLY A 52 16.32 10.54 16.48
CA GLY A 52 15.45 11.09 15.44
C GLY A 52 15.14 10.12 14.30
N GLU A 53 15.61 8.88 14.36
CA GLU A 53 15.37 7.89 13.30
C GLU A 53 13.97 7.27 13.38
N PHE A 54 13.52 6.71 12.26
CA PHE A 54 12.28 5.93 12.17
C PHE A 54 12.32 4.74 13.15
N ASP A 55 11.29 4.65 14.00
CA ASP A 55 11.08 3.52 14.91
C ASP A 55 9.95 2.63 14.39
N LEU A 56 10.31 1.53 13.75
CA LEU A 56 9.34 0.56 13.27
C LEU A 56 8.51 -0.06 14.41
N GLY A 57 9.04 -0.15 15.62
CA GLY A 57 8.34 -0.72 16.77
C GLY A 57 7.16 0.12 17.27
N THR A 58 7.12 1.40 16.90
CA THR A 58 6.03 2.33 17.25
C THR A 58 5.14 2.66 16.05
N PHE A 59 5.42 2.07 14.88
CA PHE A 59 4.70 2.38 13.67
C PHE A 59 3.30 1.77 13.69
N GLU A 60 2.30 2.63 13.54
CA GLU A 60 0.89 2.25 13.44
C GLU A 60 0.36 2.60 12.05
N VAL A 61 -0.17 1.58 11.36
CA VAL A 61 -0.76 1.75 10.03
C VAL A 61 -2.03 2.59 10.14
N ASN A 62 -2.17 3.57 9.26
CA ASN A 62 -3.34 4.42 9.21
C ASN A 62 -4.53 3.68 8.55
N PRO A 63 -5.66 3.49 9.24
CA PRO A 63 -6.82 2.81 8.67
C PRO A 63 -7.45 3.56 7.47
N GLU A 64 -7.31 4.89 7.38
CA GLU A 64 -7.81 5.63 6.21
C GLU A 64 -7.03 5.33 4.93
N PHE A 65 -5.73 5.10 5.05
CA PHE A 65 -4.91 4.68 3.92
C PHE A 65 -5.26 3.26 3.47
N ILE A 66 -5.50 2.35 4.42
CA ILE A 66 -5.99 1.00 4.11
C ILE A 66 -7.34 1.04 3.40
N ALA A 67 -8.30 1.83 3.90
CA ALA A 67 -9.60 1.97 3.26
C ALA A 67 -9.47 2.54 1.83
N ALA A 68 -8.58 3.51 1.62
CA ALA A 68 -8.30 4.04 0.28
C ALA A 68 -7.66 2.98 -0.63
N PHE A 69 -6.74 2.16 -0.12
CA PHE A 69 -6.13 1.07 -0.88
C PHE A 69 -7.16 -0.01 -1.25
N GLU A 70 -8.02 -0.42 -0.32
CA GLU A 70 -9.09 -1.38 -0.59
C GLU A 70 -10.07 -0.85 -1.65
N GLN A 71 -10.41 0.45 -1.59
CA GLN A 71 -11.25 1.09 -2.61
C GLN A 71 -10.57 1.07 -3.98
N TYR A 72 -9.26 1.35 -4.05
CA TYR A 72 -8.49 1.26 -5.30
C TYR A 72 -8.49 -0.15 -5.86
N MET A 73 -8.19 -1.15 -5.03
CA MET A 73 -8.09 -2.55 -5.45
C MET A 73 -9.43 -3.12 -5.93
N ASN A 74 -10.54 -2.67 -5.35
CA ASN A 74 -11.89 -3.03 -5.79
C ASN A 74 -12.35 -2.30 -7.07
N GLY A 75 -11.55 -1.36 -7.59
CA GLY A 75 -11.78 -0.68 -8.85
C GLY A 75 -11.25 -1.44 -10.06
N GLU A 76 -10.75 -0.68 -11.05
CA GLU A 76 -10.19 -1.21 -12.30
C GLU A 76 -9.07 -2.25 -12.16
N PRO A 77 -8.15 -2.19 -11.16
CA PRO A 77 -7.11 -3.20 -10.99
C PRO A 77 -7.63 -4.65 -10.90
N SER A 78 -8.77 -4.86 -10.23
CA SER A 78 -9.43 -6.18 -10.12
C SER A 78 -9.84 -6.79 -11.46
N ARG A 79 -9.94 -5.96 -12.52
CA ARG A 79 -10.35 -6.35 -13.87
C ARG A 79 -9.19 -6.43 -14.85
N SER A 80 -7.96 -6.22 -14.39
CA SER A 80 -6.79 -6.28 -15.25
C SER A 80 -6.65 -7.67 -15.90
N PRO A 81 -6.14 -7.77 -17.14
CA PRO A 81 -6.01 -9.05 -17.84
C PRO A 81 -5.23 -10.11 -17.03
N ALA A 82 -4.18 -9.69 -16.32
CA ALA A 82 -3.39 -10.57 -15.46
C ALA A 82 -4.22 -11.12 -14.28
N MET A 83 -5.03 -10.27 -13.63
CA MET A 83 -5.93 -10.70 -12.57
C MET A 83 -6.98 -11.70 -13.08
N VAL A 84 -7.57 -11.43 -14.25
CA VAL A 84 -8.55 -12.31 -14.87
C VAL A 84 -7.94 -13.66 -15.24
N GLU A 85 -6.73 -13.67 -15.79
CA GLU A 85 -6.02 -14.91 -16.13
C GLU A 85 -5.72 -15.73 -14.88
N GLN A 86 -5.23 -15.10 -13.81
CA GLN A 86 -4.94 -15.78 -12.55
C GLN A 86 -6.22 -16.32 -11.88
N ALA A 87 -7.31 -15.55 -11.87
CA ALA A 87 -8.59 -15.99 -11.29
C ALA A 87 -9.13 -17.24 -11.97
N ARG A 88 -9.02 -17.32 -13.30
CA ARG A 88 -9.44 -18.50 -14.08
C ARG A 88 -8.65 -19.76 -13.75
N ALA A 89 -7.44 -19.63 -13.20
CA ALA A 89 -6.64 -20.78 -12.78
C ALA A 89 -7.08 -21.35 -11.42
N VAL A 90 -7.88 -20.60 -10.63
CA VAL A 90 -8.28 -20.95 -9.26
C VAL A 90 -9.79 -20.74 -9.00
N PRO A 91 -10.70 -21.35 -9.78
CA PRO A 91 -12.14 -21.19 -9.59
C PRO A 91 -12.59 -21.67 -8.20
N GLY A 92 -13.53 -20.93 -7.59
CA GLY A 92 -14.08 -21.20 -6.26
C GLY A 92 -13.11 -20.98 -5.10
N GLN A 93 -11.93 -20.36 -5.34
CA GLN A 93 -10.89 -20.15 -4.34
C GLN A 93 -10.61 -18.67 -4.09
N TRP A 94 -9.72 -18.38 -3.14
CA TRP A 94 -9.19 -17.04 -2.92
C TRP A 94 -7.99 -16.80 -3.81
N LEU A 95 -7.96 -15.66 -4.49
CA LEU A 95 -6.81 -15.20 -5.24
C LEU A 95 -6.03 -14.19 -4.40
N TYR A 96 -4.81 -14.56 -4.00
CA TYR A 96 -3.95 -13.76 -3.13
C TYR A 96 -3.11 -12.77 -3.94
N LEU A 97 -3.06 -11.52 -3.46
CA LEU A 97 -2.18 -10.50 -3.98
C LEU A 97 -0.91 -10.47 -3.13
N VAL A 98 0.22 -10.74 -3.77
CA VAL A 98 1.54 -10.74 -3.12
C VAL A 98 2.22 -9.39 -3.35
N ASP A 99 2.86 -8.87 -2.32
CA ASP A 99 3.65 -7.64 -2.41
C ASP A 99 4.77 -7.81 -3.46
N PRO A 100 4.94 -6.87 -4.41
CA PRO A 100 6.02 -6.93 -5.41
C PRO A 100 7.44 -7.04 -4.84
N ARG A 101 7.66 -6.70 -3.56
CA ARG A 101 8.96 -6.90 -2.89
C ARG A 101 9.26 -8.36 -2.60
N ASN A 102 8.25 -9.24 -2.58
CA ASN A 102 8.42 -10.65 -2.23
C ASN A 102 9.31 -11.35 -3.27
N THR A 103 10.37 -11.99 -2.78
CA THR A 103 11.30 -12.78 -3.60
C THR A 103 11.16 -14.28 -3.41
N THR A 104 10.11 -14.74 -2.71
CA THR A 104 9.85 -16.16 -2.48
C THR A 104 9.74 -16.89 -3.84
N PRO A 105 10.42 -18.04 -4.03
CA PRO A 105 10.32 -18.84 -5.24
C PRO A 105 8.86 -19.20 -5.60
N PRO A 106 8.50 -19.27 -6.90
CA PRO A 106 7.11 -19.55 -7.32
C PRO A 106 6.52 -20.89 -6.86
N ASP A 107 7.37 -21.84 -6.46
CA ASP A 107 6.98 -23.16 -5.94
C ASP A 107 6.80 -23.18 -4.41
N GLN A 108 6.89 -22.02 -3.76
CA GLN A 108 6.74 -21.86 -2.31
C GLN A 108 5.71 -20.79 -1.98
N ASP A 109 5.04 -20.97 -0.83
CA ASP A 109 4.10 -19.98 -0.34
C ASP A 109 4.84 -18.74 0.17
N PRO A 110 4.42 -17.52 -0.23
CA PRO A 110 5.00 -16.29 0.30
C PRO A 110 4.69 -16.17 1.81
N PRO A 111 5.57 -15.51 2.59
CA PRO A 111 5.29 -15.25 3.98
C PRO A 111 4.03 -14.39 4.11
N ALA A 112 3.24 -14.64 5.16
CA ALA A 112 2.00 -13.90 5.39
C ALA A 112 2.20 -12.37 5.48
N ALA A 113 3.38 -11.93 5.93
CA ALA A 113 3.77 -10.52 6.00
C ALA A 113 3.94 -9.84 4.62
N ASP A 114 4.09 -10.62 3.55
CA ASP A 114 4.23 -10.13 2.18
C ASP A 114 2.98 -10.41 1.33
N ILE A 115 1.88 -10.87 1.94
CA ILE A 115 0.58 -10.97 1.26
C ILE A 115 -0.19 -9.69 1.52
N LEU A 116 -0.44 -8.87 0.50
CA LEU A 116 -1.19 -7.61 0.61
C LEU A 116 -2.67 -7.83 0.95
N GLY A 117 -3.27 -8.88 0.38
CA GLY A 117 -4.68 -9.15 0.54
C GLY A 117 -5.15 -10.25 -0.40
N ARG A 118 -6.46 -10.36 -0.57
CA ARG A 118 -7.07 -11.39 -1.42
C ARG A 118 -8.39 -10.96 -2.03
N PHE A 119 -8.71 -11.56 -3.16
CA PHE A 119 -10.01 -11.46 -3.83
C PHE A 119 -10.75 -12.80 -3.75
N ALA A 120 -12.06 -12.76 -3.64
CA ALA A 120 -12.88 -13.96 -3.85
C ALA A 120 -12.98 -14.25 -5.34
N VAL A 121 -12.88 -15.52 -5.73
CA VAL A 121 -13.11 -16.00 -7.09
C VAL A 121 -14.33 -16.91 -7.10
N ASP A 122 -15.26 -16.69 -8.02
CA ASP A 122 -16.43 -17.55 -8.20
C ASP A 122 -16.10 -18.88 -8.89
N ASP A 123 -17.10 -19.76 -9.00
CA ASP A 123 -16.93 -21.09 -9.59
C ASP A 123 -16.62 -21.02 -11.10
N GLU A 124 -16.91 -19.89 -11.75
CA GLU A 124 -16.59 -19.59 -13.15
C GLU A 124 -15.18 -19.01 -13.34
N GLY A 125 -14.41 -18.80 -12.26
CA GLY A 125 -13.07 -18.25 -12.32
C GLY A 125 -13.04 -16.74 -12.53
N GLN A 126 -14.08 -16.02 -12.10
CA GLN A 126 -14.15 -14.56 -12.14
C GLN A 126 -13.94 -13.97 -10.75
N VAL A 127 -13.27 -12.83 -10.69
CA VAL A 127 -13.13 -12.07 -9.45
C VAL A 127 -14.49 -11.51 -9.05
N VAL A 128 -14.95 -11.85 -7.84
CA VAL A 128 -16.19 -11.33 -7.29
C VAL A 128 -16.04 -9.81 -7.07
N PRO A 129 -16.95 -8.98 -7.60
CA PRO A 129 -16.86 -7.52 -7.44
C PRO A 129 -16.85 -7.09 -5.98
N ASN A 130 -16.04 -6.07 -5.66
CA ASN A 130 -15.91 -5.51 -4.30
C ASN A 130 -15.50 -6.54 -3.23
N SER A 131 -14.76 -7.59 -3.61
CA SER A 131 -14.37 -8.68 -2.69
C SER A 131 -12.96 -8.57 -2.14
N PHE A 132 -12.18 -7.55 -2.52
CA PHE A 132 -10.83 -7.39 -1.98
C PHE A 132 -10.89 -7.21 -0.46
N GLN A 133 -10.08 -7.99 0.23
CA GLN A 133 -9.85 -7.89 1.67
C GLN A 133 -8.37 -7.65 1.90
N TYR A 134 -8.03 -6.53 2.55
CA TYR A 134 -6.67 -6.28 2.99
C TYR A 134 -6.25 -7.28 4.08
N ASN A 135 -4.99 -7.72 4.04
CA ASN A 135 -4.41 -8.56 5.07
C ASN A 135 -3.79 -7.68 6.17
N ASN A 136 -4.41 -7.63 7.35
CA ASN A 136 -3.88 -6.88 8.49
C ASN A 136 -2.52 -7.38 9.00
N GLY A 137 -2.08 -8.59 8.61
CA GLY A 137 -0.74 -9.10 8.89
C GLY A 137 0.34 -8.63 7.92
N HIS A 138 -0.03 -7.93 6.85
CA HIS A 138 0.92 -7.37 5.89
C HIS A 138 1.77 -6.26 6.53
N LEU A 139 3.09 -6.30 6.31
CA LEU A 139 4.02 -5.30 6.81
C LEU A 139 4.35 -4.26 5.74
N TRP A 140 4.04 -2.98 5.95
CA TRP A 140 4.46 -1.93 5.00
C TRP A 140 5.98 -1.70 4.99
N PHE A 141 6.61 -1.96 6.13
CA PHE A 141 8.05 -1.83 6.35
C PHE A 141 8.55 -3.08 7.05
N SER A 142 9.57 -3.71 6.48
CA SER A 142 10.22 -4.89 7.03
C SER A 142 11.73 -4.64 7.10
N PRO A 143 12.39 -4.93 8.23
CA PRO A 143 13.86 -4.88 8.31
C PRO A 143 14.54 -5.87 7.37
N GLU A 144 13.85 -6.96 7.01
CA GLU A 144 14.39 -8.05 6.21
C GLU A 144 14.15 -7.85 4.71
N SER A 145 12.93 -7.45 4.34
CA SER A 145 12.49 -7.31 2.94
C SER A 145 12.32 -5.87 2.47
N GLY A 146 12.52 -4.89 3.35
CA GLY A 146 12.45 -3.47 3.04
C GLY A 146 11.02 -2.91 2.97
N VAL A 147 10.84 -1.91 2.10
CA VAL A 147 9.57 -1.19 1.93
C VAL A 147 8.66 -1.97 0.97
N SER A 148 7.35 -1.95 1.24
CA SER A 148 6.35 -2.50 0.32
C SER A 148 6.54 -1.99 -1.11
N GLY A 149 6.58 -2.91 -2.08
CA GLY A 149 6.71 -2.58 -3.50
C GLY A 149 5.50 -1.82 -4.05
N LEU A 150 4.35 -1.89 -3.36
CA LEU A 150 3.17 -1.09 -3.70
C LEU A 150 3.46 0.42 -3.63
N LEU A 151 4.38 0.85 -2.76
CA LEU A 151 4.76 2.25 -2.61
C LEU A 151 5.63 2.77 -3.77
N LEU A 152 5.75 1.99 -4.84
CA LEU A 152 6.31 2.38 -6.13
C LEU A 152 5.24 2.41 -7.24
N ASP A 153 3.99 1.99 -6.97
CA ASP A 153 2.93 1.96 -7.99
C ASP A 153 2.38 3.36 -8.26
N LYS A 154 2.85 3.96 -9.36
CA LYS A 154 2.39 5.27 -9.86
C LYS A 154 0.89 5.31 -10.19
N ARG A 155 0.27 4.17 -10.53
CA ARG A 155 -1.18 4.14 -10.80
C ARG A 155 -1.97 4.31 -9.52
N PHE A 156 -1.55 3.62 -8.45
CA PHE A 156 -2.15 3.83 -7.13
C PHE A 156 -1.90 5.25 -6.64
N TYR A 157 -0.67 5.75 -6.78
CA TYR A 157 -0.33 7.13 -6.45
C TYR A 157 -1.23 8.16 -7.16
N ASN A 158 -1.32 8.08 -8.49
CA ASN A 158 -2.12 9.01 -9.29
C ASN A 158 -3.60 8.92 -8.94
N TRP A 159 -4.13 7.70 -8.74
CA TRP A 159 -5.51 7.51 -8.29
C TRP A 159 -5.75 8.16 -6.92
N LEU A 160 -4.82 7.99 -5.99
CA LEU A 160 -4.94 8.50 -4.62
C LEU A 160 -4.96 10.03 -4.58
N HIS A 161 -4.18 10.66 -5.46
CA HIS A 161 -4.00 12.12 -5.53
C HIS A 161 -4.84 12.80 -6.61
N GLN A 162 -5.67 12.05 -7.33
CA GLN A 162 -6.52 12.51 -8.44
C GLN A 162 -5.70 13.24 -9.52
N ILE A 163 -4.54 12.65 -9.85
CA ILE A 163 -3.65 13.14 -10.91
C ILE A 163 -4.06 12.43 -12.21
N PRO A 164 -4.29 13.16 -13.31
CA PRO A 164 -4.68 12.59 -14.59
C PRO A 164 -3.60 11.70 -15.23
#